data_AF-A0A5A7WTS7-F1
#
_entry.id   AF-A0A5A7WTS7-F1
#
_cell.length_a   1.000
_cell.length_b   1.000
_cell.length_c   1.000
_cell.angle_alpha   90.00
_cell.angle_beta   90.00
_cell.angle_gamma   90.00
#
_symmetry.space_group_name_H-M   'P 1'
#
loop_
_entity.id
_entity.type
_entity.pdbx_description
1 polymer ?
#
loop_
_entity_poly.entity_id
_entity_poly.type
_entity_poly.pdbx_seq_one_letter_code
_entity_poly.pdbx_strand_id
1 'polypeptide(L)'
;MTEIALPALSLRNSAVAKWVRDQDVAVDVRSSEELGVALASGVHPARVTTYADGLTANEILFCTANLAVGRVVVDSTQEVDLLCSVVPQRRQGVLVRMSDVTAAPYGEADDAIDAIVGHRRLDLIGLQCEIGAQDQDFISYPAAIGHMISAMADIRDRHDVVLTRLALGGGRAVPPGDWAIQLPKIASEIDESLDDACATLRFPRPTVTVSAGLEILGQEAA
;
A
#
# COMPACT_ATOMS: atom_id res chain seq x y z
N MET A 1 9.70 -11.25 -1.19
CA MET A 1 10.39 -10.24 -2.00
C MET A 1 9.86 -8.89 -1.56
N THR A 2 10.75 -7.97 -1.19
CA THR A 2 10.39 -6.66 -0.65
C THR A 2 10.54 -5.62 -1.76
N GLU A 3 9.49 -4.86 -2.01
CA GLU A 3 9.39 -3.78 -3.00
C GLU A 3 9.37 -2.43 -2.23
N ILE A 4 9.88 -1.37 -2.86
CA ILE A 4 9.79 0.00 -2.32
C ILE A 4 8.79 0.77 -3.18
N ALA A 5 7.95 1.58 -2.52
CA ALA A 5 7.14 2.58 -3.19
C ALA A 5 7.58 3.99 -2.76
N LEU A 6 7.66 4.92 -3.72
CA LEU A 6 8.00 6.32 -3.44
C LEU A 6 6.76 7.22 -3.61
N PRO A 7 6.62 8.30 -2.82
CA PRO A 7 5.54 9.25 -3.02
C PRO A 7 5.80 10.05 -4.30
N ALA A 8 4.76 10.25 -5.09
CA ALA A 8 4.87 10.85 -6.43
C ALA A 8 5.55 12.24 -6.43
N LEU A 9 5.40 13.02 -5.36
CA LEU A 9 6.03 14.34 -5.26
C LEU A 9 7.57 14.28 -5.29
N SER A 10 8.18 13.16 -4.90
CA SER A 10 9.63 12.95 -4.96
C SER A 10 10.19 13.02 -6.38
N LEU A 11 9.34 12.74 -7.37
CA LEU A 11 9.71 12.73 -8.78
C LEU A 11 9.85 14.15 -9.36
N ARG A 12 9.53 15.19 -8.58
CA ARG A 12 9.93 16.57 -8.92
C ARG A 12 11.44 16.71 -9.03
N ASN A 13 12.20 15.89 -8.30
CA ASN A 13 13.63 15.74 -8.53
C ASN A 13 13.88 14.84 -9.75
N SER A 14 14.40 15.43 -10.82
CA SER A 14 14.67 14.72 -12.08
C SER A 14 15.61 13.51 -11.94
N ALA A 15 16.54 13.54 -10.98
CA ALA A 15 17.42 12.40 -10.71
C ALA A 15 16.64 11.24 -10.08
N VAL A 16 15.75 11.53 -9.13
CA VAL A 16 14.85 10.55 -8.51
C VAL A 16 13.88 10.00 -9.57
N ALA A 17 13.27 10.86 -10.39
CA ALA A 17 12.37 10.42 -11.46
C ALA A 17 13.06 9.50 -12.47
N LYS A 18 14.31 9.82 -12.86
CA LYS A 18 15.10 8.94 -13.72
C LYS A 18 15.36 7.60 -13.05
N TRP A 19 15.79 7.59 -11.79
CA TRP A 19 16.05 6.36 -11.05
C TRP A 19 14.80 5.48 -10.90
N VAL A 20 13.65 6.08 -10.54
CA VAL A 20 12.36 5.39 -10.44
C VAL A 20 12.01 4.68 -11.75
N ARG A 21 12.18 5.36 -12.89
CA ARG A 21 11.94 4.75 -14.21
C ARG A 21 12.93 3.64 -14.54
N ASP A 22 14.22 3.88 -14.29
CA ASP A 22 15.29 2.93 -14.63
C ASP A 22 15.20 1.65 -13.78
N GLN A 23 14.67 1.73 -12.55
CA GLN A 23 14.51 0.61 -11.63
C GLN A 23 13.07 0.07 -11.54
N ASP A 24 12.13 0.63 -12.31
CA ASP A 24 10.71 0.23 -12.36
C ASP A 24 10.03 0.20 -10.97
N VAL A 25 10.33 1.22 -10.16
CA VAL A 25 9.91 1.37 -8.76
C VAL A 25 8.43 1.76 -8.70
N ALA A 26 7.71 1.20 -7.72
CA ALA A 26 6.32 1.58 -7.48
C ALA A 26 6.19 3.03 -7.02
N VAL A 27 5.09 3.69 -7.38
CA VAL A 27 4.84 5.08 -7.00
C VAL A 27 3.47 5.20 -6.36
N ASP A 28 3.45 5.81 -5.19
CA ASP A 28 2.23 6.07 -4.43
C ASP A 28 1.69 7.45 -4.80
N VAL A 29 0.38 7.50 -5.04
CA VAL A 29 -0.36 8.70 -5.44
C VAL A 29 -1.58 8.85 -4.54
N ARG A 30 -1.69 9.99 -3.87
CA ARG A 30 -2.83 10.35 -3.01
C ARG A 30 -3.67 11.51 -3.54
N SER A 31 -3.27 12.14 -4.64
CA SER A 31 -3.99 13.27 -5.22
C SER A 31 -3.83 13.33 -6.74
N SER A 32 -4.70 14.08 -7.42
CA SER A 32 -4.54 14.34 -8.86
C SER A 32 -3.27 15.11 -9.22
N GLU A 33 -2.79 15.98 -8.33
CA GLU A 33 -1.51 16.66 -8.53
C GLU A 33 -0.37 15.66 -8.56
N GLU A 34 -0.35 14.74 -7.59
CA GLU A 34 0.61 13.64 -7.51
C GLU A 34 0.54 12.73 -8.74
N LEU A 35 -0.68 12.39 -9.18
CA LEU A 35 -0.89 11.62 -10.40
C LEU A 35 -0.26 12.31 -11.62
N GLY A 36 -0.50 13.62 -11.75
CA GLY A 36 0.08 14.43 -12.81
C GLY A 36 1.61 14.41 -12.79
N VAL A 37 2.22 14.53 -11.60
CA VAL A 37 3.67 14.44 -11.43
C VAL A 37 4.21 13.07 -11.83
N ALA A 38 3.56 11.98 -11.40
CA ALA A 38 3.98 10.61 -11.73
C ALA A 38 3.94 10.35 -13.24
N LEU A 39 2.84 10.74 -13.90
CA LEU A 39 2.67 10.56 -15.34
C LEU A 39 3.62 11.45 -16.15
N ALA A 40 3.77 12.72 -15.79
CA ALA A 40 4.73 13.63 -16.44
C ALA A 40 6.18 13.14 -16.30
N SER A 41 6.47 12.45 -15.20
CA SER A 41 7.76 11.80 -14.95
C SER A 41 7.93 10.48 -15.70
N GLY A 42 6.95 10.05 -16.50
CA GLY A 42 7.02 8.85 -17.33
C GLY A 42 6.89 7.54 -16.56
N VAL A 43 6.26 7.55 -15.39
CA VAL A 43 5.95 6.33 -14.63
C VAL A 43 4.82 5.59 -15.34
N HIS A 44 5.00 4.29 -15.54
CA HIS A 44 3.98 3.46 -16.15
C HIS A 44 2.78 3.30 -15.19
N PRO A 45 1.51 3.47 -15.63
CA PRO A 45 0.35 3.38 -14.74
C PRO A 45 0.25 2.07 -13.93
N ALA A 46 0.70 0.95 -14.51
CA ALA A 46 0.76 -0.34 -13.81
C ALA A 46 1.68 -0.36 -12.56
N ARG A 47 2.57 0.63 -12.40
CA ARG A 47 3.44 0.82 -11.22
C ARG A 47 2.87 1.82 -10.21
N VAL A 48 1.76 2.45 -10.53
CA VAL A 48 1.08 3.40 -9.64
C VAL A 48 0.17 2.65 -8.68
N THR A 49 0.31 2.96 -7.40
CA THR A 49 -0.65 2.64 -6.35
C THR A 49 -1.39 3.92 -5.98
N THR A 50 -2.70 3.93 -6.18
CA THR A 50 -3.54 5.08 -5.89
C THR A 50 -4.27 4.88 -4.57
N TYR A 51 -4.24 5.86 -3.68
CA TYR A 51 -5.02 5.85 -2.44
C TYR A 51 -6.32 6.61 -2.68
N ALA A 52 -7.46 5.97 -2.40
CA ALA A 52 -8.78 6.50 -2.70
C ALA A 52 -9.21 7.62 -1.75
N ASP A 53 -8.73 7.60 -0.50
CA ASP A 53 -9.05 8.56 0.57
C ASP A 53 -8.80 10.03 0.19
N GLY A 54 -7.82 10.27 -0.68
CA GLY A 54 -7.47 11.60 -1.18
C GLY A 54 -8.11 11.97 -2.53
N LEU A 55 -8.98 11.13 -3.09
CA LEU A 55 -9.52 11.31 -4.44
C LEU A 55 -11.05 11.41 -4.48
N THR A 56 -11.53 12.22 -5.40
CA THR A 56 -12.95 12.27 -5.77
C THR A 56 -13.35 11.08 -6.63
N ALA A 57 -14.66 10.86 -6.73
CA ALA A 57 -15.21 9.78 -7.53
C ALA A 57 -14.75 9.77 -9.00
N ASN A 58 -14.68 10.96 -9.60
CA ASN A 58 -14.22 11.13 -10.99
C ASN A 58 -12.72 10.83 -11.13
N GLU A 59 -11.92 11.12 -10.12
CA GLU A 59 -10.48 10.87 -10.13
C GLU A 59 -10.19 9.39 -9.95
N ILE A 60 -10.93 8.70 -9.08
CA ILE A 60 -10.87 7.24 -8.93
C ILE A 60 -11.25 6.56 -10.26
N LEU A 61 -12.33 7.02 -10.91
CA LEU A 61 -12.71 6.56 -12.26
C LEU A 61 -11.59 6.80 -13.27
N PHE A 62 -11.00 7.99 -13.29
CA PHE A 62 -9.92 8.31 -14.23
C PHE A 62 -8.68 7.43 -14.01
N CYS A 63 -8.27 7.22 -12.75
CA CYS A 63 -7.14 6.35 -12.41
C CYS A 63 -7.39 4.90 -12.83
N THR A 64 -8.58 4.38 -12.54
CA THR A 64 -8.88 2.95 -12.75
C THR A 64 -9.30 2.66 -14.19
N ALA A 65 -10.30 3.37 -14.72
CA ALA A 65 -10.88 3.07 -16.02
C ALA A 65 -10.05 3.61 -17.19
N ASN A 66 -9.47 4.80 -17.05
CA ASN A 66 -8.79 5.47 -18.17
C ASN A 66 -7.28 5.19 -18.18
N LEU A 67 -6.63 5.27 -17.01
CA LEU A 67 -5.19 5.06 -16.89
C LEU A 67 -4.81 3.60 -16.61
N ALA A 68 -5.74 2.80 -16.08
CA ALA A 68 -5.50 1.43 -15.65
C ALA A 68 -4.32 1.34 -14.65
N VAL A 69 -4.41 2.12 -13.57
CA VAL A 69 -3.43 2.06 -12.48
C VAL A 69 -3.30 0.64 -11.93
N GLY A 70 -2.10 0.30 -11.48
CA GLY A 70 -1.79 -1.06 -11.05
C GLY A 70 -2.62 -1.50 -9.84
N ARG A 71 -2.77 -0.60 -8.86
CA ARG A 71 -3.33 -0.93 -7.55
C ARG A 71 -4.12 0.26 -7.01
N VAL A 72 -5.20 -0.03 -6.28
CA VAL A 72 -5.95 0.98 -5.53
C VAL A 72 -6.00 0.55 -4.06
N VAL A 73 -5.73 1.48 -3.15
CA VAL A 73 -5.92 1.32 -1.72
C VAL A 73 -7.23 2.00 -1.34
N VAL A 74 -8.14 1.26 -0.73
CA VAL A 74 -9.41 1.77 -0.21
C VAL A 74 -9.42 1.74 1.31
N ASP A 75 -10.17 2.64 1.93
CA ASP A 75 -10.33 2.73 3.38
C ASP A 75 -11.78 2.54 3.86
N SER A 76 -12.75 2.60 2.95
CA SER A 76 -14.17 2.62 3.29
C SER A 76 -15.02 1.86 2.28
N THR A 77 -16.21 1.45 2.73
CA THR A 77 -17.20 0.75 1.88
C THR A 77 -17.69 1.61 0.72
N GLN A 78 -17.80 2.92 0.92
CA GLN A 78 -18.24 3.87 -0.09
C GLN A 78 -17.28 3.92 -1.30
N GLU A 79 -15.98 3.84 -1.04
CA GLU A 79 -14.96 3.77 -2.09
C GLU A 79 -15.02 2.45 -2.86
N VAL A 80 -15.27 1.35 -2.16
CA VAL A 80 -15.47 0.03 -2.80
C VAL A 80 -16.69 0.05 -3.70
N ASP A 81 -17.81 0.59 -3.24
CA ASP A 81 -19.05 0.71 -4.02
C ASP A 81 -18.82 1.55 -5.28
N LEU A 82 -18.10 2.66 -5.13
CA LEU A 82 -17.70 3.47 -6.26
C LEU A 82 -16.84 2.66 -7.25
N LEU A 83 -15.78 1.98 -6.79
CA LEU A 83 -14.94 1.13 -7.64
C LEU A 83 -15.76 0.05 -8.37
N CYS A 84 -16.70 -0.60 -7.68
CA CYS A 84 -17.61 -1.58 -8.27
C CYS A 84 -18.40 -0.98 -9.43
N SER A 85 -18.84 0.27 -9.31
CA SER A 85 -19.62 0.97 -10.35
C SER A 85 -18.81 1.40 -11.57
N VAL A 86 -17.49 1.62 -11.42
CA VAL A 86 -16.66 2.27 -12.44
C VAL A 86 -15.65 1.37 -13.14
N VAL A 87 -15.21 0.26 -12.52
CA VAL A 87 -14.11 -0.55 -13.08
C VAL A 87 -14.57 -1.22 -14.39
N PRO A 88 -13.90 -0.94 -15.54
CA PRO A 88 -14.27 -1.49 -16.85
C PRO A 88 -13.85 -2.96 -16.99
N GLN A 89 -13.76 -3.50 -18.20
CA GLN A 89 -13.63 -4.94 -18.48
C GLN A 89 -12.39 -5.68 -17.89
N ARG A 90 -11.49 -4.99 -17.19
CA ARG A 90 -10.29 -5.56 -16.56
C ARG A 90 -10.50 -5.70 -15.05
N ARG A 91 -9.85 -6.71 -14.44
CA ARG A 91 -9.77 -6.85 -12.99
C ARG A 91 -8.86 -5.75 -12.38
N GLN A 92 -9.38 -4.99 -11.42
CA GLN A 92 -8.61 -4.01 -10.66
C GLN A 92 -8.08 -4.66 -9.39
N GLY A 93 -6.77 -4.56 -9.17
CA GLY A 93 -6.16 -4.98 -7.91
C GLY A 93 -6.45 -3.97 -6.81
N VAL A 94 -7.00 -4.43 -5.69
CA VAL A 94 -7.42 -3.61 -4.56
C VAL A 94 -6.73 -4.09 -3.28
N LEU A 95 -6.20 -3.14 -2.52
CA LEU A 95 -5.78 -3.36 -1.14
C LEU A 95 -6.75 -2.64 -0.20
N VAL A 96 -7.04 -3.25 0.94
CA VAL A 96 -7.85 -2.62 2.00
C VAL A 96 -6.91 -2.05 3.06
N ARG A 97 -7.10 -0.77 3.39
CA ARG A 97 -6.42 -0.11 4.50
C ARG A 97 -6.99 -0.62 5.82
N MET A 98 -6.10 -1.07 6.69
CA MET A 98 -6.40 -1.54 8.03
C MET A 98 -6.01 -0.45 9.03
N SER A 99 -7.02 0.17 9.63
CA SER A 99 -6.85 1.22 10.65
C SER A 99 -6.53 0.65 12.03
N ASP A 100 -7.14 -0.50 12.36
CA ASP A 100 -6.84 -1.31 13.54
C ASP A 100 -6.70 -2.77 13.10
N VAL A 101 -5.59 -3.37 13.49
CA VAL A 101 -5.20 -4.75 13.14
C VAL A 101 -5.13 -5.64 14.36
N THR A 102 -5.34 -5.09 15.55
CA THR A 102 -5.04 -5.75 16.83
C THR A 102 -6.06 -6.81 17.21
N ALA A 103 -7.31 -6.70 16.74
CA ALA A 103 -8.33 -7.71 16.97
C ALA A 103 -9.43 -7.68 15.89
N ALA A 104 -9.86 -8.87 15.47
CA ALA A 104 -11.08 -9.05 14.67
C ALA A 104 -12.33 -9.00 15.58
N PRO A 105 -13.49 -8.56 15.07
CA PRO A 105 -13.76 -8.09 13.70
C PRO A 105 -13.14 -6.73 13.40
N TYR A 106 -12.72 -6.50 12.14
CA TYR A 106 -12.01 -5.30 11.70
C TYR A 106 -12.94 -4.13 11.33
N GLY A 107 -14.21 -4.21 11.72
CA GLY A 107 -15.21 -3.17 11.47
C GLY A 107 -15.42 -2.91 9.98
N GLU A 108 -15.29 -1.65 9.57
CA GLU A 108 -15.52 -1.22 8.19
C GLU A 108 -14.60 -1.92 7.16
N ALA A 109 -13.42 -2.37 7.58
CA ALA A 109 -12.53 -3.13 6.71
C ALA A 109 -13.12 -4.51 6.34
N ASP A 110 -13.85 -5.17 7.24
CA ASP A 110 -14.52 -6.44 6.93
C ASP A 110 -15.64 -6.22 5.90
N ASP A 111 -16.44 -5.18 6.06
CA ASP A 111 -17.50 -4.83 5.11
C ASP A 111 -16.91 -4.52 3.72
N ALA A 112 -15.79 -3.81 3.67
CA ALA A 112 -15.07 -3.53 2.42
C ALA A 112 -14.50 -4.81 1.78
N ILE A 113 -13.92 -5.71 2.57
CA ILE A 113 -13.42 -7.02 2.11
C ILE A 113 -14.55 -7.84 1.49
N ASP A 114 -15.69 -7.94 2.18
CA ASP A 114 -16.87 -8.67 1.71
C ASP A 114 -17.37 -8.14 0.36
N ALA A 115 -17.46 -6.82 0.25
CA ALA A 115 -17.88 -6.16 -0.98
C ALA A 115 -16.90 -6.42 -2.14
N ILE A 116 -15.58 -6.37 -1.89
CA ILE A 116 -14.55 -6.63 -2.91
C ILE A 116 -14.60 -8.10 -3.37
N VAL A 117 -14.62 -9.05 -2.43
CA VAL A 117 -14.64 -10.50 -2.73
C VAL A 117 -15.90 -10.88 -3.51
N GLY A 118 -17.04 -10.25 -3.19
CA GLY A 118 -18.30 -10.44 -3.92
C GLY A 118 -18.29 -9.91 -5.36
N HIS A 119 -17.33 -9.06 -5.74
CA HIS A 119 -17.34 -8.36 -7.02
C HIS A 119 -16.40 -8.97 -8.07
N ARG A 120 -16.94 -9.41 -9.21
CA ARG A 120 -16.17 -10.14 -10.25
C ARG A 120 -15.02 -9.36 -10.90
N ARG A 121 -15.04 -8.03 -10.82
CA ARG A 121 -14.03 -7.16 -11.44
C ARG A 121 -13.02 -6.59 -10.45
N LEU A 122 -13.22 -6.81 -9.16
CA LEU A 122 -12.22 -6.44 -8.17
C LEU A 122 -11.43 -7.69 -7.78
N ASP A 123 -10.17 -7.48 -7.44
CA ASP A 123 -9.28 -8.52 -6.98
C ASP A 123 -8.69 -8.04 -5.66
N LEU A 124 -9.11 -8.65 -4.55
CA LEU A 124 -8.53 -8.37 -3.25
C LEU A 124 -7.14 -9.00 -3.22
N ILE A 125 -6.11 -8.18 -3.44
CA ILE A 125 -4.73 -8.67 -3.58
C ILE A 125 -3.93 -8.55 -2.29
N GLY A 126 -4.36 -7.73 -1.33
CA GLY A 126 -3.57 -7.45 -0.14
C GLY A 126 -4.25 -6.52 0.86
N LEU A 127 -3.52 -6.25 1.93
CA LEU A 127 -3.88 -5.28 2.96
C LEU A 127 -2.81 -4.19 3.03
N GLN A 128 -3.20 -3.02 3.51
CA GLN A 128 -2.30 -1.90 3.76
C GLN A 128 -2.47 -1.41 5.20
N CYS A 129 -1.39 -1.05 5.89
CA CYS A 129 -1.47 -0.36 7.19
C CYS A 129 -0.45 0.78 7.23
N GLU A 130 -0.70 1.81 8.02
CA GLU A 130 0.29 2.87 8.30
C GLU A 130 0.95 2.62 9.65
N ILE A 131 2.28 2.57 9.66
CA ILE A 131 3.09 2.35 10.87
C ILE A 131 3.57 3.70 11.37
N GLY A 132 3.28 4.03 12.64
CA GLY A 132 3.79 5.24 13.30
C GLY A 132 2.99 6.53 13.06
N ALA A 133 1.75 6.46 12.57
CA ALA A 133 0.90 7.63 12.31
C ALA A 133 0.15 8.18 13.55
N GLN A 134 0.26 7.53 14.72
CA GLN A 134 -0.42 7.92 15.96
C GLN A 134 0.62 8.22 17.05
N ASP A 135 0.64 9.47 17.54
CA ASP A 135 1.65 10.00 18.49
C ASP A 135 1.72 9.30 19.86
N GLN A 136 0.82 8.38 20.18
CA GLN A 136 0.73 7.77 21.52
C GLN A 136 0.90 6.25 21.59
N ASP A 137 0.85 5.53 20.46
CA ASP A 137 1.07 4.07 20.42
C ASP A 137 1.87 3.67 19.18
N PHE A 138 3.19 3.75 19.29
CA PHE A 138 4.08 3.28 18.23
C PHE A 138 4.01 1.74 18.14
N ILE A 139 3.19 1.22 17.21
CA ILE A 139 3.24 -0.19 16.84
C ILE A 139 4.56 -0.42 16.09
N SER A 140 5.42 -1.30 16.59
CA SER A 140 6.66 -1.67 15.90
C SER A 140 6.38 -2.46 14.63
N TYR A 141 7.31 -2.46 13.66
CA TYR A 141 7.20 -3.28 12.45
C TYR A 141 6.85 -4.75 12.77
N PRO A 142 7.51 -5.43 13.73
CA PRO A 142 7.16 -6.81 14.09
C PRO A 142 5.70 -6.99 14.52
N ALA A 143 5.19 -6.10 15.38
CA ALA A 143 3.82 -6.19 15.87
C ALA A 143 2.81 -5.93 14.75
N ALA A 144 3.04 -4.91 13.92
CA ALA A 144 2.19 -4.60 12.77
C ALA A 144 2.16 -5.77 11.78
N ILE A 145 3.33 -6.33 11.42
CA ILE A 145 3.43 -7.47 10.51
C ILE A 145 2.71 -8.69 11.09
N GLY A 146 2.91 -9.01 12.36
CA GLY A 146 2.25 -10.14 13.02
C GLY A 146 0.72 -10.03 12.94
N HIS A 147 0.18 -8.86 13.28
CA HIS A 147 -1.26 -8.59 13.19
C HIS A 147 -1.78 -8.62 11.75
N MET A 148 -1.05 -8.04 10.80
CA MET A 148 -1.45 -8.03 9.39
C MET A 148 -1.44 -9.43 8.76
N ILE A 149 -0.43 -10.25 9.03
CA ILE A 149 -0.41 -11.65 8.55
C ILE A 149 -1.53 -12.47 9.23
N SER A 150 -1.85 -12.20 10.50
CA SER A 150 -3.01 -12.79 11.17
C SER A 150 -4.31 -12.43 10.45
N ALA A 151 -4.52 -11.14 10.13
CA ALA A 151 -5.68 -10.70 9.37
C ALA A 151 -5.76 -11.33 7.97
N MET A 152 -4.63 -11.44 7.27
CA MET A 152 -4.58 -12.13 5.97
C MET A 152 -4.93 -13.62 6.10
N ALA A 153 -4.52 -14.29 7.18
CA ALA A 153 -4.91 -15.68 7.45
C ALA A 153 -6.41 -15.81 7.76
N ASP A 154 -6.97 -14.90 8.56
CA ASP A 154 -8.40 -14.88 8.86
C ASP A 154 -9.24 -14.63 7.60
N ILE A 155 -8.78 -13.77 6.69
CA ILE A 155 -9.42 -13.53 5.39
C ILE A 155 -9.36 -14.78 4.51
N ARG A 156 -8.20 -15.46 4.46
CA ARG A 156 -8.07 -16.74 3.75
C ARG A 156 -9.07 -17.75 4.27
N ASP A 157 -9.17 -17.90 5.59
CA ASP A 157 -10.01 -18.94 6.19
C ASP A 157 -11.52 -18.63 6.03
N ARG A 158 -11.92 -17.36 6.00
CA ARG A 158 -13.31 -16.93 5.79
C ARG A 158 -13.75 -16.88 4.33
N HIS A 159 -12.88 -16.40 3.44
CA HIS A 159 -13.22 -16.08 2.05
C HIS A 159 -12.59 -17.01 1.02
N ASP A 160 -11.72 -17.93 1.44
CA ASP A 160 -10.92 -18.79 0.55
C ASP A 160 -10.04 -17.98 -0.43
N VAL A 161 -9.59 -16.80 -0.01
CA VAL A 161 -8.73 -15.89 -0.78
C VAL A 161 -7.36 -15.77 -0.12
N VAL A 162 -6.31 -16.18 -0.83
CA VAL A 162 -4.93 -15.98 -0.37
C VAL A 162 -4.43 -14.63 -0.86
N LEU A 163 -4.29 -13.68 0.07
CA LEU A 163 -3.72 -12.38 -0.21
C LEU A 163 -2.21 -12.48 -0.48
N THR A 164 -1.74 -11.78 -1.50
CA THR A 164 -0.36 -11.91 -2.02
C THR A 164 0.50 -10.68 -1.75
N ARG A 165 -0.10 -9.60 -1.23
CA ARG A 165 0.57 -8.33 -0.96
C ARG A 165 0.27 -7.81 0.42
N LEU A 166 1.30 -7.20 1.01
CA LEU A 166 1.20 -6.43 2.24
C LEU A 166 1.88 -5.09 2.00
N ALA A 167 1.15 -3.99 2.12
CA ALA A 167 1.69 -2.64 2.01
C ALA A 167 1.89 -2.05 3.40
N LEU A 168 3.13 -1.69 3.72
CA LEU A 168 3.52 -1.02 4.95
C LEU A 168 3.77 0.44 4.60
N GLY A 169 2.78 1.26 4.91
CA GLY A 169 2.85 2.71 4.77
C GLY A 169 3.46 3.38 6.00
N GLY A 170 3.91 4.62 5.83
CA GLY A 170 4.52 5.38 6.91
C GLY A 170 5.91 4.85 7.30
N GLY A 171 6.19 4.81 8.60
CA GLY A 171 7.46 4.38 9.15
C GLY A 171 8.18 5.49 9.91
N ARG A 172 9.18 5.08 10.69
CA ARG A 172 9.99 6.02 11.47
C ARG A 172 10.80 6.91 10.53
N ALA A 173 10.72 8.23 10.71
CA ALA A 173 11.65 9.16 10.10
C ALA A 173 13.09 8.71 10.38
N VAL A 174 13.85 8.39 9.32
CA VAL A 174 15.27 8.13 9.47
C VAL A 174 16.00 9.39 8.99
N PRO A 175 16.82 10.03 9.83
CA PRO A 175 17.63 11.16 9.39
C PRO A 175 18.55 10.76 8.23
N PRO A 176 18.78 11.63 7.22
CA PRO A 176 19.63 11.32 6.06
C PRO A 176 21.03 10.80 6.41
N GLY A 177 21.63 11.32 7.49
CA GLY A 177 22.95 10.87 7.96
C GLY A 177 23.00 9.41 8.42
N ASP A 178 21.84 8.83 8.78
CA ASP A 178 21.75 7.50 9.39
C ASP A 178 21.18 6.42 8.43
N TRP A 179 20.76 6.80 7.23
CA TRP A 179 20.11 5.89 6.27
C TRP A 179 20.91 4.61 6.01
N ALA A 180 22.23 4.75 5.79
CA ALA A 180 23.12 3.63 5.49
C ALA A 180 23.20 2.58 6.61
N ILE A 181 22.90 2.98 7.85
CA ILE A 181 22.97 2.11 9.03
C ILE A 181 21.58 1.59 9.41
N GLN A 182 20.56 2.44 9.30
CA GLN A 182 19.22 2.15 9.81
C GLN A 182 18.35 1.39 8.79
N LEU A 183 18.41 1.73 7.50
CA LEU A 183 17.57 1.08 6.49
C LEU A 183 17.82 -0.44 6.38
N PRO A 184 19.08 -0.95 6.39
CA PRO A 184 19.33 -2.39 6.40
C PRO A 184 18.78 -3.09 7.65
N LYS A 185 18.81 -2.41 8.80
CA LYS A 185 18.26 -2.96 10.06
C LYS A 185 16.75 -3.07 10.00
N ILE A 186 16.07 -2.02 9.53
CA ILE A 186 14.62 -2.02 9.34
C ILE A 186 14.22 -3.11 8.34
N ALA A 187 14.95 -3.26 7.23
CA ALA A 187 14.70 -4.31 6.25
C ALA A 187 14.85 -5.72 6.87
N SER A 188 15.91 -5.96 7.65
CA SER A 188 16.11 -7.25 8.36
C SER A 188 14.99 -7.53 9.35
N GLU A 189 14.59 -6.52 10.14
CA GLU A 189 13.52 -6.64 11.13
C GLU A 189 12.18 -6.96 10.47
N ILE A 190 11.86 -6.31 9.35
CA ILE A 190 10.67 -6.63 8.54
C ILE A 190 10.76 -8.06 8.00
N ASP A 191 11.92 -8.45 7.44
CA ASP A 191 12.07 -9.74 6.79
C ASP A 191 11.96 -10.91 7.78
N GLU A 192 12.60 -10.78 8.96
CA GLU A 192 12.54 -11.74 10.07
C GLU A 192 11.11 -11.85 10.62
N SER A 193 10.45 -10.72 10.87
CA SER A 193 9.07 -10.70 11.37
C SER A 193 8.10 -11.36 10.41
N LEU A 194 8.29 -11.17 9.10
CA LEU A 194 7.51 -11.83 8.07
C LEU A 194 7.74 -13.34 8.06
N ASP A 195 8.99 -13.80 8.17
CA ASP A 195 9.30 -15.23 8.19
C ASP A 195 8.67 -15.90 9.40
N ASP A 196 8.81 -15.29 10.58
CA ASP A 196 8.24 -15.81 11.83
C ASP A 196 6.70 -15.85 11.78
N ALA A 197 6.05 -14.77 11.35
CA ALA A 197 4.59 -14.70 11.27
C ALA A 197 4.03 -15.68 10.21
N CYS A 198 4.64 -15.72 9.03
CA CYS A 198 4.23 -16.63 7.95
C CYS A 198 4.42 -18.09 8.34
N ALA A 199 5.55 -18.44 8.97
CA ALA A 199 5.80 -19.79 9.45
C ALA A 199 4.79 -20.20 10.55
N THR A 200 4.53 -19.31 11.50
CA THR A 200 3.60 -19.54 12.62
C THR A 200 2.17 -19.80 12.11
N LEU A 201 1.69 -18.97 11.19
CA LEU A 201 0.32 -19.03 10.68
C LEU A 201 0.17 -19.92 9.43
N ARG A 202 1.26 -20.56 8.99
CA ARG A 202 1.35 -21.35 7.75
C ARG A 202 0.79 -20.58 6.54
N PHE A 203 1.15 -19.31 6.47
CA PHE A 203 0.73 -18.40 5.42
C PHE A 203 1.85 -18.24 4.38
N PRO A 204 1.57 -18.26 3.07
CA PRO A 204 2.60 -18.05 2.06
C PRO A 204 3.15 -16.62 2.16
N ARG A 205 4.49 -16.47 2.10
CA ARG A 205 5.13 -15.16 2.26
C ARG A 205 4.64 -14.18 1.17
N PRO A 206 3.98 -13.07 1.53
CA PRO A 206 3.51 -12.09 0.55
C PRO A 206 4.66 -11.24 0.00
N THR A 207 4.38 -10.53 -1.09
CA THR A 207 5.23 -9.41 -1.51
C THR A 207 4.96 -8.23 -0.59
N VAL A 208 6.00 -7.73 0.06
CA VAL A 208 5.86 -6.59 0.97
C VAL A 208 6.30 -5.33 0.26
N THR A 209 5.43 -4.33 0.24
CA THR A 209 5.75 -3.00 -0.28
C THR A 209 5.95 -2.05 0.89
N VAL A 210 7.11 -1.42 1.00
CA VAL A 210 7.36 -0.39 2.00
C VAL A 210 7.29 0.96 1.31
N SER A 211 6.31 1.78 1.70
CA SER A 211 6.19 3.14 1.19
C SER A 211 7.14 4.05 1.95
N ALA A 212 8.06 4.69 1.23
CA ALA A 212 8.92 5.70 1.82
C ALA A 212 8.06 6.91 2.20
N GLY A 213 7.93 7.23 3.49
CA GLY A 213 7.34 8.51 3.90
C GLY A 213 8.13 9.68 3.31
N LEU A 214 7.47 10.83 3.11
CA LEU A 214 8.14 12.06 2.66
C LEU A 214 9.31 12.46 3.59
N GLU A 215 9.26 12.06 4.86
CA GLU A 215 10.32 12.26 5.85
C GLU A 215 11.62 11.48 5.53
N ILE A 216 11.53 10.38 4.75
CA ILE A 216 12.67 9.57 4.31
C ILE A 216 13.35 10.18 3.07
N LEU A 217 12.77 11.18 2.40
CA LEU A 217 13.34 11.74 1.17
C LEU A 217 13.87 13.17 1.32
N GLY A 218 13.94 13.66 2.55
CA GLY A 218 14.49 14.96 2.84
C GLY A 218 13.41 16.04 2.73
N GLN A 219 13.13 16.64 3.88
CA GLN A 219 12.60 17.99 3.96
C GLN A 219 13.70 18.94 3.42
N GLU A 220 13.81 19.06 2.10
CA GLU A 220 14.48 20.20 1.45
C GLU A 220 13.45 20.99 0.64
N ALA A 221 12.68 21.81 1.37
CA ALA A 221 12.03 23.06 0.96
C ALA A 221 11.08 23.44 2.12
N ALA A 222 11.28 24.46 2.93
CA ALA A 222 12.01 25.71 2.79
C ALA A 222 12.50 26.21 4.16
#